data_AF-R6JLY6-F1
#
_entry.id   AF-R6JLY6-F1
#
_cell.length_a   1.000
_cell.length_b   1.000
_cell.length_c   1.000
_cell.angle_alpha   90.00
_cell.angle_beta   90.00
_cell.angle_gamma   90.00
#
_symmetry.space_group_name_H-M   'P 1'
#
loop_
_entity.id
_entity.type
_entity.pdbx_description
1 polymer ?
#
loop_
_entity_poly.entity_id
_entity_poly.type
_entity_poly.pdbx_seq_one_letter_code
_entity_poly.pdbx_strand_id
1 'polypeptide(L)' 'MNLCNCDAKVPVSQCGCGKELPAPGPGVQLAIATVPMQPWETPYEPSKALKQGTIFPCLDLPFFIVGGEKNA' A
#
# COMPACT_ATOMS: atom_id res chain seq x y z
N MET A 1 -6.99 -25.12 -10.97
CA MET A 1 -6.02 -24.17 -11.57
C MET A 1 -4.82 -24.06 -10.65
N ASN A 2 -3.74 -24.80 -10.92
CA ASN A 2 -2.46 -24.68 -10.21
C ASN A 2 -1.51 -23.88 -11.10
N LEU A 3 -1.20 -22.65 -10.69
CA LEU A 3 -0.43 -21.68 -11.49
C LEU A 3 1.02 -21.51 -11.02
N CYS A 4 1.59 -22.50 -10.34
CA CYS A 4 2.99 -22.43 -9.90
C CYS A 4 3.74 -23.69 -10.37
N ASN A 5 4.30 -23.62 -11.57
CA ASN A 5 5.34 -24.55 -12.01
C ASN A 5 6.68 -23.97 -11.56
N CYS A 6 7.40 -24.71 -10.70
CA CYS A 6 8.66 -24.32 -10.08
C CYS A 6 9.87 -24.34 -11.03
N ASP A 7 9.71 -24.75 -12.29
CA ASP A 7 10.76 -24.69 -13.32
C ASP A 7 10.74 -23.39 -14.16
N ALA A 8 9.77 -22.50 -13.94
CA ALA A 8 9.76 -21.22 -14.63
C ALA A 8 10.75 -20.27 -13.95
N LYS A 9 11.79 -19.83 -14.66
CA LYS A 9 12.57 -18.64 -14.31
C LYS A 9 11.60 -17.45 -14.24
N VAL A 10 11.01 -17.21 -13.07
CA VAL A 10 10.10 -16.08 -12.84
C VAL A 10 10.94 -14.81 -12.99
N PRO A 11 10.59 -13.91 -13.92
CA PRO A 11 11.34 -12.68 -14.08
C PRO A 11 11.26 -11.89 -12.77
N VAL A 12 12.44 -11.59 -12.21
CA VAL A 12 12.59 -10.69 -11.08
C VAL A 12 11.92 -9.38 -11.46
N SER A 13 10.85 -9.00 -10.75
CA SER A 13 10.27 -7.68 -10.92
C SER A 13 11.26 -6.68 -10.34
N GLN A 14 11.89 -5.90 -11.21
CA GLN A 14 12.79 -4.82 -10.81
C GLN A 14 11.95 -3.74 -10.10
N CYS A 15 11.98 -3.69 -8.76
CA CYS A 15 11.57 -2.48 -8.07
C CYS A 15 12.60 -1.37 -8.33
N GLY A 16 12.19 -0.11 -8.31
CA GLY A 16 13.11 1.04 -8.45
C GLY A 16 14.20 1.12 -7.36
N CYS A 17 14.16 0.23 -6.37
CA CYS A 17 15.22 -0.07 -5.44
C CYS A 17 16.16 -1.07 -6.12
N GLY A 18 17.30 -0.62 -6.65
CA GLY A 18 18.25 -1.37 -7.51
C GLY A 18 18.88 -2.64 -6.93
N LYS A 19 18.06 -3.55 -6.40
CA LYS A 19 18.37 -4.88 -5.89
C LYS A 19 17.43 -5.87 -6.56
N GLU A 20 17.97 -6.99 -7.00
CA GLU A 20 17.17 -8.11 -7.47
C GLU A 20 16.35 -8.63 -6.29
N LEU A 21 15.03 -8.49 -6.36
CA LEU A 21 14.15 -9.06 -5.36
C LEU A 21 14.02 -10.57 -5.63
N PRO A 22 14.20 -11.44 -4.62
CA PRO A 22 14.02 -12.86 -4.82
C PRO A 22 12.59 -13.11 -5.32
N ALA A 23 12.46 -13.92 -6.38
CA ALA A 23 11.16 -14.43 -6.79
C ALA A 23 10.47 -15.07 -5.56
N PRO A 24 9.13 -15.04 -5.46
CA PRO A 24 8.42 -15.66 -4.34
C PRO A 24 8.68 -17.18 -4.32
N GLY A 25 9.76 -17.58 -3.66
CA GLY A 25 10.24 -18.95 -3.53
C GLY A 25 10.04 -19.45 -2.10
N PRO A 26 10.37 -20.73 -1.84
CA PRO A 26 10.29 -21.30 -0.50
C PRO A 26 11.12 -20.46 0.48
N GLY A 27 10.45 -19.78 1.43
CA GLY A 27 11.09 -18.91 2.43
C GLY A 27 10.80 -17.41 2.32
N VAL A 28 10.10 -16.96 1.27
CA VAL A 28 9.59 -15.58 1.19
C VAL A 28 8.13 -15.57 1.65
N GLN A 29 7.86 -15.17 2.90
CA GLN A 29 6.50 -14.84 3.31
C GLN A 29 6.08 -13.52 2.67
N LEU A 30 5.09 -13.57 1.77
CA LEU A 30 4.37 -12.38 1.36
C LEU A 30 3.73 -11.77 2.61
N ALA A 31 3.96 -10.47 2.83
CA ALA A 31 3.32 -9.77 3.95
C ALA A 31 1.80 -9.89 3.80
N ILE A 32 1.13 -10.32 4.87
CA ILE A 32 -0.33 -10.34 4.94
C ILE A 32 -0.75 -9.09 5.71
N ALA A 33 -1.60 -8.29 5.09
CA ALA A 33 -2.26 -7.16 5.74
C ALA A 33 -3.77 -7.35 5.69
N THR A 34 -4.45 -7.02 6.79
CA THR A 34 -5.91 -6.95 6.81
C THR A 34 -6.31 -5.51 6.51
N VAL A 35 -6.88 -5.28 5.34
CA VAL A 35 -7.47 -3.99 4.98
C VAL A 35 -8.96 -4.03 5.34
N PRO A 36 -9.45 -3.13 6.21
CA PRO A 36 -10.88 -3.08 6.51
C PRO A 36 -11.67 -2.67 5.26
N MET A 37 -12.90 -3.17 5.14
CA MET A 37 -13.78 -2.76 4.05
C MET A 37 -14.18 -1.30 4.26
N GLN A 38 -13.77 -0.43 3.35
CA GLN A 38 -14.13 0.98 3.41
C GLN A 38 -15.56 1.18 2.87
N PRO A 39 -16.48 1.81 3.62
CA PRO A 39 -17.80 2.16 3.11
C PRO A 39 -17.71 3.25 2.04
N TRP A 40 -18.73 3.29 1.17
CA TRP A 40 -18.87 4.38 0.19
C TRP A 40 -19.49 5.61 0.84
N GLU A 41 -18.93 6.77 0.56
CA GLU A 41 -19.46 8.08 0.96
C GLU A 41 -19.27 9.09 -0.18
N THR A 42 -19.88 10.26 -0.06
CA THR A 42 -19.76 11.32 -1.08
C THR A 42 -18.30 11.80 -1.18
N PRO A 43 -17.65 11.64 -2.35
CA PRO A 43 -16.29 12.11 -2.59
C PRO A 43 -16.12 13.62 -2.40
N TYR A 44 -14.90 14.05 -2.07
CA TYR A 44 -14.52 15.45 -2.22
C TYR A 44 -14.44 15.86 -3.69
N GLU A 45 -14.63 17.16 -3.92
CA GLU A 45 -14.30 17.79 -5.19
C GLU A 45 -12.82 17.54 -5.57
N PRO A 46 -12.49 17.31 -6.86
CA PRO A 46 -11.14 16.94 -7.29
C PRO A 46 -10.04 17.86 -6.77
N SER A 47 -10.27 19.18 -6.80
CA SER A 47 -9.30 20.19 -6.32
C SER A 47 -9.01 20.08 -4.82
N LYS A 48 -9.98 19.63 -4.02
CA LYS A 48 -9.81 19.43 -2.58
C LYS A 48 -9.16 18.09 -2.29
N ALA A 49 -9.59 17.03 -2.97
CA ALA A 49 -9.02 15.69 -2.84
C ALA A 49 -7.52 15.67 -3.13
N LEU A 50 -7.10 16.36 -4.20
CA LEU A 50 -5.68 16.49 -4.55
C LEU A 50 -4.85 17.22 -3.48
N LYS A 51 -5.44 18.21 -2.78
CA LYS A 51 -4.75 18.94 -1.71
C LYS A 51 -4.59 18.10 -0.44
N GLN A 52 -5.59 17.29 -0.09
CA GLN A 52 -5.55 16.45 1.11
C GLN A 52 -4.82 15.11 0.89
N GLY A 53 -4.73 14.63 -0.35
CA GLY A 53 -4.17 13.31 -0.66
C GLY A 53 -5.16 12.16 -0.42
N THR A 54 -6.43 12.47 -0.13
CA THR A 54 -7.53 11.49 -0.04
C THR A 54 -8.78 12.05 -0.71
N ILE A 55 -9.55 11.17 -1.36
CA ILE A 55 -10.85 11.49 -1.96
C ILE A 55 -12.00 11.35 -0.96
N PHE A 56 -11.81 10.54 0.07
CA PHE A 56 -12.85 10.21 1.04
C PHE A 56 -12.67 11.03 2.33
N PRO A 57 -13.65 11.87 2.71
CA PRO A 57 -13.64 12.62 3.96
C PRO A 57 -13.29 11.79 5.21
N CYS A 58 -13.77 10.55 5.31
CA CYS A 58 -13.53 9.68 6.47
C CYS A 58 -12.07 9.26 6.66
N LEU A 59 -11.25 9.38 5.61
CA LEU A 59 -9.81 9.12 5.65
C LEU A 59 -8.98 10.39 5.92
N ASP A 60 -9.59 11.58 5.89
CA ASP A 60 -8.93 12.86 6.18
C ASP A 60 -8.81 13.04 7.70
N LEU A 61 -7.96 12.21 8.31
CA LEU A 61 -7.74 12.17 9.75
C LEU A 61 -6.51 13.00 10.13
N PRO A 62 -6.55 13.75 11.25
CA PRO A 62 -5.38 14.48 11.71
C PRO A 62 -4.24 13.49 11.99
N PHE A 63 -3.02 13.86 11.61
CA PHE A 63 -1.84 13.11 12.02
C PHE A 63 -1.71 13.24 13.54
N PHE A 64 -2.09 12.18 14.25
CA PHE A 64 -1.82 12.07 15.67
C PHE A 64 -0.33 11.82 15.84
N ILE A 65 0.41 12.89 16.12
CA ILE A 65 1.81 12.80 16.46
C ILE A 65 1.94 12.22 17.89
N VAL A 66 1.70 10.93 18.06
CA VAL A 66 2.03 10.20 19.30
C VAL A 66 3.52 9.80 19.21
N GLY A 67 4.40 10.80 19.09
CA GLY A 67 5.86 10.57 19.03
C GLY A 67 6.74 11.73 18.55
N GLY A 68 6.23 12.96 18.44
CA GLY A 68 6.97 14.08 17.82
C GLY A 68 6.33 15.43 18.09
N GLU A 69 6.29 15.78 19.38
CA GLU A 69 6.22 17.13 19.97
C GLU A 69 5.36 18.25 19.34
N LYS A 70 4.74 19.00 20.25
CA LYS A 70 3.63 19.92 20.01
C LYS A 70 4.00 21.05 19.04
N ASN A 71 3.02 21.34 18.17
CA ASN A 71 2.79 22.62 17.50
C ASN A 71 3.42 23.82 18.25
N ALA A 72 4.29 24.54 17.55
CA ALA A 72 4.69 25.91 17.85
C ALA A 72 4.35 26.79 16.65
#